data_AF-A0A1B0PUQ3-F1
#
_entry.id   AF-A0A1B0PUQ3-F1
#
_cell.length_a   1.000
_cell.length_b   1.000
_cell.length_c   1.000
_cell.angle_alpha   90.00
_cell.angle_beta   90.00
_cell.angle_gamma   90.00
#
_symmetry.space_group_name_H-M   'P 1'
#
loop_
_entity.id
_entity.type
_entity.pdbx_description
1 polymer ?
#
loop_
_entity_poly.entity_id
_entity_poly.type
_entity_poly.pdbx_seq_one_letter_code
_entity_poly.pdbx_strand_id
1 'polypeptide(L)' 'MHRAVVLVKGVGRGRDAALRAIFRSRVRLHFLRDRTPLPHNGCRPPKKRRT' A
#
# COMPACT_ATOMS: atom_id res chain seq x y z
N MET A 1 21.83 5.90 -11.53
CA MET A 1 20.86 6.13 -10.44
C MET A 1 19.67 5.21 -10.63
N HIS A 2 19.33 4.39 -9.64
CA HIS A 2 18.20 3.45 -9.74
C HIS A 2 16.89 4.19 -9.42
N ARG A 3 15.93 4.12 -10.36
CA ARG A 3 14.57 4.65 -10.20
C ARG A 3 13.63 3.48 -9.95
N ALA A 4 12.71 3.64 -9.01
CA ALA A 4 11.72 2.61 -8.68
C ALA A 4 10.29 3.15 -8.75
N VAL A 5 9.38 2.26 -9.13
CA VAL A 5 7.93 2.46 -9.05
C VAL A 5 7.43 1.67 -7.84
N VAL A 6 6.70 2.33 -6.94
CA VAL A 6 6.15 1.70 -5.74
C VAL A 6 4.66 1.48 -5.91
N LEU A 7 4.23 0.23 -5.71
CA LEU A 7 2.84 -0.19 -5.74
C LEU A 7 2.44 -0.60 -4.32
N VAL A 8 1.51 0.11 -3.71
CA VAL A 8 1.04 -0.16 -2.34
C VAL A 8 -0.30 -0.88 -2.40
N LYS A 9 -0.52 -1.88 -1.52
CA LYS A 9 -1.80 -2.58 -1.40
C LYS A 9 -2.20 -2.65 0.07
N GLY A 10 -3.38 -2.12 0.39
CA GLY A 10 -3.96 -2.17 1.73
C GLY A 10 -3.60 -0.97 2.63
N VAL A 11 -4.37 -0.83 3.70
CA VAL A 11 -4.29 0.27 4.69
C VAL A 11 -3.59 -0.15 5.99
N GLY A 12 -2.52 -0.93 5.87
CA GLY A 12 -1.75 -1.42 7.03
C GLY A 12 -0.84 -0.35 7.65
N ARG A 13 -0.54 -0.51 8.95
CA ARG A 13 0.34 0.39 9.74
C ARG A 13 1.73 0.58 9.13
N GLY A 14 2.22 -0.39 8.36
CA GLY A 14 3.55 -0.37 7.76
C GLY A 14 3.69 0.50 6.49
N ARG A 15 2.58 1.02 5.93
CA ARG A 15 2.59 1.76 4.65
C ARG A 15 3.55 2.95 4.68
N ASP A 16 3.37 3.84 5.65
CA ASP A 16 4.16 5.09 5.72
C ASP A 16 5.59 4.82 6.20
N ALA A 17 5.77 3.84 7.09
CA ALA A 17 7.09 3.42 7.54
C ALA A 17 7.94 2.90 6.38
N ALA A 18 7.37 2.04 5.53
CA ALA A 18 8.05 1.50 4.34
C ALA A 18 8.39 2.61 3.33
N LEU A 19 7.46 3.52 3.06
CA LEU A 19 7.70 4.64 2.15
C LEU A 19 8.83 5.57 2.65
N ARG A 20 8.86 5.87 3.95
CA ARG A 20 9.94 6.66 4.56
C ARG A 20 11.30 5.97 4.48
N ALA A 21 11.35 4.64 4.68
CA ALA A 21 12.57 3.86 4.55
C ALA A 21 13.11 3.87 3.11
N ILE A 22 12.22 3.69 2.12
CA ILE A 22 12.59 3.75 0.70
C ILE A 22 13.07 5.16 0.33
N PHE A 23 12.41 6.20 0.82
CA PHE A 23 12.82 7.59 0.57
C PHE A 23 14.20 7.93 1.14
N ARG A 24 14.56 7.35 2.30
CA ARG A 24 15.90 7.49 2.90
C ARG A 24 16.98 6.65 2.21
N SER A 25 16.58 5.70 1.38
CA SER A 25 17.52 4.88 0.61
C SER A 25 18.10 5.67 -0.57
N ARG A 26 19.06 5.06 -1.30
CA ARG A 26 19.62 5.66 -2.53
C ARG A 26 18.74 5.45 -3.77
N VAL A 27 17.51 4.97 -3.61
CA VAL A 27 16.55 4.74 -4.70
C VAL A 27 15.66 5.97 -4.88
N ARG A 28 15.62 6.52 -6.11
CA ARG A 28 14.70 7.62 -6.43
C ARG A 28 13.31 7.05 -6.72
N LEU A 29 12.31 7.50 -5.97
CA LEU A 29 10.91 7.23 -6.25
C LEU A 29 10.48 7.99 -7.51
N HIS A 30 10.10 7.24 -8.55
CA HIS A 30 9.56 7.82 -9.78
C HIS A 30 8.03 7.93 -9.74
N PHE A 31 7.37 6.93 -9.16
CA PHE A 31 5.91 6.86 -9.13
C PHE A 31 5.44 6.05 -7.92
N LEU A 32 4.35 6.51 -7.30
CA LEU A 32 3.66 5.82 -6.21
C LEU A 32 2.21 5.58 -6.64
N ARG A 33 1.77 4.31 -6.64
CA ARG A 33 0.38 3.94 -6.92
C ARG A 33 -0.21 3.10 -5.81
N ASP A 34 -1.38 3.51 -5.36
CA ASP A 34 -2.21 2.67 -4.50
C ASP A 34 -3.03 1.70 -5.37
N ARG A 35 -2.93 0.41 -5.06
CA ARG A 35 -3.68 -0.70 -5.66
C ARG A 35 -4.52 -1.43 -4.62
N THR A 36 -4.94 -0.73 -3.56
CA THR A 36 -5.90 -1.28 -2.59
C THR A 36 -7.21 -1.62 -3.31
N PRO A 37 -7.64 -2.90 -3.29
CA PRO A 37 -8.84 -3.30 -4.02
C PRO A 37 -10.08 -2.69 -3.37
N LEU A 38 -10.92 -2.05 -4.18
CA LEU A 38 -12.24 -1.61 -3.77
C LEU A 38 -13.29 -2.58 -4.36
N PRO A 39 -14.08 -3.28 -3.53
CA PRO A 39 -15.08 -4.21 -4.04
C PRO A 39 -16.31 -3.44 -4.57
N HIS A 40 -16.75 -3.75 -5.79
CA HIS A 40 -18.00 -3.24 -6.36
C HIS A 40 -19.17 -4.16 -5.94
N ASN A 41 -19.57 -4.12 -4.67
CA ASN A 41 -20.67 -4.95 -4.13
C ASN A 41 -20.57 -6.46 -4.49
N GLY A 42 -19.35 -7.00 -4.53
CA GLY A 42 -19.10 -8.40 -4.88
C GLY A 42 -19.41 -9.36 -3.72
N CYS A 43 -18.39 -10.06 -3.21
CA CYS A 43 -18.58 -10.98 -2.10
C CYS A 43 -19.00 -10.25 -0.81
N ARG A 44 -19.92 -10.86 -0.05
CA ARG A 44 -20.31 -10.38 1.27
C ARG A 44 -19.10 -10.45 2.23
N PRO A 45 -18.70 -9.35 2.89
CA PRO A 45 -17.63 -9.39 3.88
C PRO A 45 -18.05 -10.26 5.08
N PRO A 46 -17.07 -10.86 5.79
CA PRO A 46 -17.34 -11.71 6.94
C PRO A 46 -18.11 -10.94 8.01
N LYS A 47 -18.95 -11.65 8.76
CA LYS A 47 -19.72 -11.07 9.86
C LYS A 47 -18.78 -10.32 10.81
N LYS A 48 -19.16 -9.11 11.20
CA LYS A 48 -18.41 -8.30 12.17
C LYS A 48 -18.10 -9.12 13.41
N ARG A 49 -16.85 -9.07 13.87
CA ARG A 49 -16.40 -9.77 15.09
C ARG A 49 -17.17 -9.24 16.30
N ARG A 50 -17.51 -10.13 17.23
CA ARG A 50 -18.29 -9.82 18.45
C ARG A 50 -17.46 -9.23 19.60
N THR A 51 -16.14 -9.28 19.47
CA THR A 51 -15.20 -8.67 20.43
C THR A 51 -15.32 -7.17 20.44
#